data_AF-A0A957F4Q1-F1
#
_entry.id   AF-A0A957F4Q1-F1
#
_cell.length_a   1.000
_cell.length_b   1.000
_cell.length_c   1.000
_cell.angle_alpha   90.00
_cell.angle_beta   90.00
_cell.angle_gamma   90.00
#
_symmetry.space_group_name_H-M   'P 1'
#
loop_
_entity.id
_entity.type
_entity.pdbx_description
1 polymer ?
#
loop_
_entity_poly.entity_id
_entity_poly.type
_entity_poly.pdbx_seq_one_letter_code
_entity_poly.pdbx_strand_id
1 'polypeptide(L)'
;MAAFDFLGLKKSIADIGSQAASLRDQLEAAKQEREEAAAAPVPRSELADALCQWVDKIGEQYPAHLVNAARDLRDNAERDPMNRAMPPALLTVNPGGSDQAIRPAVLCYLLNDAIKDGMRRAADEMPYPAPEGLPRAERLKKLEALDKKIAKLEGELLDLLREADAAGVSLTSEPKLTGKLKV
;
A
#
# COMPACT_ATOMS: atom_id res chain seq x y z
N MET A 1 46.87 -38.33 27.91
CA MET A 1 45.47 -38.40 27.45
C MET A 1 44.84 -37.07 27.77
N ALA A 2 44.47 -36.28 26.76
CA ALA A 2 43.74 -35.04 26.99
C ALA A 2 42.36 -35.40 27.55
N ALA A 3 42.03 -34.87 28.74
CA ALA A 3 40.73 -35.05 29.34
C ALA A 3 39.67 -34.40 28.43
N PHE A 4 38.68 -35.18 28.02
CA PHE A 4 37.57 -34.69 27.21
C PHE A 4 36.75 -33.73 28.07
N ASP A 5 36.73 -32.43 27.72
CA ASP A 5 36.06 -31.40 28.51
C ASP A 5 34.55 -31.37 28.24
N PHE A 6 33.83 -32.20 28.99
CA PHE A 6 32.38 -32.31 28.94
C PHE A 6 31.66 -31.05 29.43
N LEU A 7 32.29 -30.27 30.30
CA LEU A 7 31.71 -29.04 30.86
C LEU A 7 31.76 -27.91 29.84
N GLY A 8 32.86 -27.80 29.10
CA GLY A 8 32.99 -26.89 27.96
C GLY A 8 31.95 -27.19 26.88
N LEU A 9 31.77 -28.48 26.52
CA LEU A 9 30.79 -28.89 25.51
C LEU A 9 29.35 -28.53 25.93
N LYS A 10 28.96 -28.80 27.18
CA LYS A 10 27.64 -28.49 27.70
C LYS A 10 27.35 -26.99 27.70
N LYS A 11 28.37 -26.17 27.98
CA LYS A 11 28.25 -24.70 27.93
C LYS A 11 28.06 -24.20 26.50
N SER A 12 28.86 -24.70 25.56
CA SER A 12 28.71 -24.33 24.13
C SER A 12 27.34 -24.71 23.57
N ILE A 13 26.79 -25.88 23.92
CA ILE A 13 25.45 -26.30 23.50
C ILE A 13 24.37 -25.35 24.08
N ALA A 14 24.50 -24.97 25.35
CA ALA A 14 23.58 -24.04 25.99
C ALA A 14 23.66 -22.63 25.37
N ASP A 15 24.88 -22.17 25.05
CA ASP A 15 25.12 -20.87 24.42
C ASP A 15 24.51 -20.83 23.02
N ILE A 16 24.73 -21.85 22.19
CA ILE A 16 24.11 -21.99 20.85
C ILE A 16 22.58 -22.03 20.96
N GLY A 17 22.04 -22.80 21.91
CA GLY A 17 20.60 -22.85 22.15
C GLY A 17 20.00 -21.49 22.53
N SER A 18 20.69 -20.72 23.37
CA SER A 18 20.27 -19.37 23.76
C SER A 18 20.32 -18.37 22.59
N GLN A 19 21.34 -18.47 21.73
CA GLN A 19 21.46 -17.67 20.53
C GLN A 19 20.35 -17.98 19.53
N ALA A 20 20.04 -19.27 19.31
CA ALA A 20 18.96 -19.69 18.43
C ALA A 20 17.59 -19.22 18.95
N ALA A 21 17.34 -19.29 20.27
CA ALA A 21 16.13 -18.76 20.87
C ALA A 21 16.02 -17.24 20.68
N SER A 22 17.10 -16.50 20.99
CA SER A 22 17.13 -15.04 20.79
C SER A 22 16.89 -14.63 19.34
N LEU A 23 17.49 -15.34 18.36
CA LEU A 23 17.27 -15.05 16.95
C LEU A 23 15.82 -15.30 16.52
N ARG A 24 15.19 -16.37 17.05
CA ARG A 24 13.76 -16.64 16.80
C ARG A 24 12.87 -15.55 17.38
N ASP A 25 13.11 -15.13 18.62
CA ASP A 25 12.33 -14.06 19.26
C ASP A 25 12.45 -12.74 18.49
N GLN A 26 13.65 -12.41 18.02
CA GLN A 26 13.87 -11.22 17.19
C GLN A 26 13.20 -11.32 15.82
N LEU A 27 13.15 -12.52 15.24
CA LEU A 27 12.51 -12.79 13.96
C LEU A 27 10.99 -12.70 14.05
N GLU A 28 10.38 -13.28 15.09
CA GLU A 28 8.94 -13.16 15.34
C GLU A 28 8.56 -11.71 15.62
N ALA A 29 9.34 -11.00 16.44
CA ALA A 29 9.13 -9.56 16.66
C ALA A 29 9.21 -8.75 15.35
N ALA A 30 10.20 -9.02 14.50
CA ALA A 30 10.32 -8.34 13.21
C ALA A 30 9.17 -8.66 12.24
N LYS A 31 8.68 -9.90 12.23
CA LYS A 31 7.51 -10.31 11.43
C LYS A 31 6.24 -9.62 11.92
N GLN A 32 6.03 -9.58 13.22
CA GLN A 32 4.90 -8.88 13.82
C GLN A 32 4.95 -7.37 13.51
N GLU A 33 6.10 -6.71 13.67
CA GLU A 33 6.27 -5.29 13.32
C GLU A 33 5.96 -5.01 11.83
N ARG A 34 6.29 -5.96 10.94
CA ARG A 34 6.00 -5.86 9.51
C ARG A 34 4.50 -5.96 9.25
N GLU A 35 3.82 -6.91 9.88
CA GLU A 35 2.38 -7.09 9.74
C GLU A 35 1.63 -5.86 10.28
N GLU A 36 2.03 -5.34 11.44
CA GLU A 36 1.47 -4.13 12.02
C GLU A 36 1.67 -2.92 11.10
N ALA A 37 2.87 -2.74 10.54
CA ALA A 37 3.16 -1.65 9.61
C ALA A 37 2.38 -1.76 8.29
N ALA A 38 2.09 -2.98 7.83
CA ALA A 38 1.32 -3.22 6.60
C ALA A 38 -0.19 -3.04 6.82
N ALA A 39 -0.71 -3.48 7.98
CA ALA A 39 -2.12 -3.39 8.34
C ALA A 39 -2.55 -1.99 8.79
N ALA A 40 -1.59 -1.13 9.18
CA ALA A 40 -1.89 0.22 9.63
C ALA A 40 -2.67 1.04 8.57
N PRO A 41 -3.71 1.79 8.97
CA PRO A 41 -4.46 2.63 8.03
C PRO A 41 -3.55 3.68 7.40
N VAL A 42 -3.86 4.14 6.18
CA VAL A 42 -3.14 5.27 5.56
C VAL A 42 -3.36 6.54 6.38
N PRO A 43 -2.44 7.52 6.35
CA PRO A 43 -2.73 8.82 6.96
C PRO A 43 -3.95 9.47 6.33
N ARG A 44 -4.71 10.22 7.14
CA ARG A 44 -5.90 10.93 6.66
C ARG A 44 -5.56 11.93 5.55
N SER A 45 -4.41 12.59 5.67
CA SER A 45 -3.93 13.55 4.67
C SER A 45 -3.71 12.89 3.30
N GLU A 46 -3.16 11.67 3.27
CA GLU A 46 -2.93 10.95 2.01
C GLU A 46 -4.23 10.47 1.39
N LEU A 47 -5.22 10.08 2.20
CA LEU A 47 -6.56 9.78 1.70
C LEU A 47 -7.19 11.02 1.05
N ALA A 48 -7.12 12.17 1.71
CA ALA A 48 -7.65 13.43 1.18
C ALA A 48 -6.95 13.82 -0.14
N ASP A 49 -5.63 13.67 -0.22
CA ASP A 49 -4.87 13.92 -1.44
C ASP A 49 -5.24 12.94 -2.56
N ALA A 50 -5.44 11.66 -2.25
CA ALA A 50 -5.88 10.66 -3.22
C ALA A 50 -7.28 10.98 -3.78
N LEU A 51 -8.20 11.45 -2.93
CA LEU A 51 -9.52 11.91 -3.37
C LEU A 51 -9.40 13.13 -4.29
N CYS A 52 -8.51 14.08 -3.98
CA CYS A 52 -8.29 15.25 -4.82
C CYS A 52 -7.69 14.87 -6.19
N GLN A 53 -6.72 13.96 -6.22
CA GLN A 53 -6.15 13.42 -7.47
C GLN A 53 -7.20 12.71 -8.32
N TRP A 54 -8.17 12.04 -7.69
CA TRP A 54 -9.27 11.40 -8.41
C TRP A 54 -10.17 12.43 -9.11
N VAL A 55 -10.47 13.55 -8.45
CA VAL A 55 -11.20 14.69 -9.04
C VAL A 55 -10.44 15.23 -10.26
N ASP A 56 -9.13 15.44 -10.14
CA ASP A 56 -8.30 15.91 -11.25
C ASP A 56 -8.35 14.98 -12.46
N LYS A 57 -8.11 13.69 -12.22
CA LYS A 57 -8.11 12.67 -13.27
C LYS A 57 -9.46 12.59 -14.02
N ILE A 58 -10.57 12.82 -13.32
CA ILE A 58 -11.89 12.86 -13.94
C ILE A 58 -12.06 14.17 -14.74
N GLY A 59 -11.64 15.30 -14.19
CA GLY A 59 -11.71 16.61 -14.85
C GLY A 59 -10.86 16.71 -16.11
N GLU A 60 -9.71 16.06 -16.17
CA GLU A 60 -8.77 16.05 -17.31
C GLU A 60 -9.41 15.59 -18.64
N GLN A 61 -10.49 14.81 -18.58
CA GLN A 61 -11.17 14.30 -19.77
C GLN A 61 -12.04 15.37 -20.45
N TYR A 62 -12.42 16.42 -19.73
CA TYR A 62 -13.41 17.39 -20.20
C TYR A 62 -12.88 18.47 -21.16
N PRO A 63 -11.67 19.02 -21.00
CA PRO A 63 -11.14 20.05 -21.91
C PRO A 63 -11.20 19.66 -23.39
N ALA A 64 -10.81 18.43 -23.73
CA ALA A 64 -10.85 17.95 -25.11
C ALA A 64 -12.29 17.91 -25.66
N HIS A 65 -13.25 17.53 -24.82
CA HIS A 65 -14.68 17.54 -25.15
C HIS A 65 -15.19 18.96 -25.36
N LEU A 66 -14.82 19.88 -24.46
CA LEU A 66 -15.20 21.28 -24.54
C LEU A 66 -14.65 21.95 -25.80
N VAL A 67 -13.40 21.68 -26.17
CA VAL A 67 -12.79 22.19 -27.41
C VAL A 67 -13.54 21.67 -28.64
N ASN A 68 -13.91 20.40 -28.67
CA ASN A 68 -14.71 19.84 -29.77
C ASN A 68 -16.11 20.47 -29.82
N ALA A 69 -16.72 20.73 -28.66
CA ALA A 69 -18.00 21.41 -28.59
C ALA A 69 -17.94 22.85 -29.08
N ALA A 70 -16.92 23.60 -28.67
CA ALA A 70 -16.68 24.95 -29.14
C ALA A 70 -16.42 25.01 -30.65
N ARG A 71 -15.69 24.03 -31.20
CA ARG A 71 -15.47 23.91 -32.66
C ARG A 71 -16.76 23.63 -33.41
N ASP A 72 -17.59 22.69 -32.95
CA ASP A 72 -18.86 22.39 -33.61
C ASP A 72 -19.79 23.61 -33.58
N LEU A 73 -19.88 24.32 -32.45
CA LEU A 73 -20.69 25.53 -32.34
C LEU A 73 -20.17 26.66 -33.23
N ARG A 74 -18.84 26.81 -33.36
CA ARG A 74 -18.22 27.78 -34.28
C ARG A 74 -18.61 27.48 -35.73
N ASP A 75 -18.55 26.21 -36.13
CA ASP A 75 -18.78 25.78 -37.51
C ASP A 75 -20.28 25.64 -37.83
N ASN A 76 -21.12 25.47 -36.81
CA ASN A 76 -22.57 25.28 -36.91
C ASN A 76 -23.31 26.17 -35.88
N ALA A 77 -23.23 27.50 -36.05
CA ALA A 77 -23.75 28.48 -35.07
C ALA A 77 -25.26 28.40 -34.79
N GLU A 78 -26.04 27.78 -35.68
CA GLU A 78 -27.48 27.56 -35.49
C GLU A 78 -27.79 26.34 -34.61
N ARG A 79 -26.79 25.49 -34.32
CA ARG A 79 -26.99 24.35 -33.40
C ARG A 79 -27.03 24.85 -31.97
N ASP A 80 -28.09 24.47 -31.27
CA ASP A 80 -28.15 24.60 -29.82
C ASP A 80 -27.14 23.64 -29.17
N PRO A 81 -26.10 24.13 -28.47
CA PRO A 81 -25.08 23.30 -27.81
C PRO A 81 -25.62 22.56 -26.57
N MET A 82 -26.85 22.89 -26.15
CA MET A 82 -27.61 22.18 -25.11
C MET A 82 -28.57 21.15 -25.71
N ASN A 83 -28.66 21.05 -27.05
CA ASN A 83 -29.48 20.05 -27.71
C ASN A 83 -28.89 18.65 -27.48
N ARG A 84 -29.59 17.91 -26.63
CA ARG A 84 -29.17 16.59 -26.11
C ARG A 84 -29.11 15.54 -27.21
N ALA A 85 -29.95 15.69 -28.25
CA ALA A 85 -30.09 14.71 -29.32
C ALA A 85 -28.91 14.69 -30.31
N MET A 86 -28.01 15.67 -30.25
CA MET A 86 -26.88 15.77 -31.16
C MET A 86 -25.56 16.00 -30.41
N PRO A 87 -24.52 15.19 -30.64
CA PRO A 87 -23.20 15.52 -30.18
C PRO A 87 -22.70 16.77 -30.92
N PRO A 88 -21.93 17.64 -30.24
CA PRO A 88 -21.44 17.51 -28.87
C PRO A 88 -22.36 18.18 -27.83
N ALA A 89 -23.03 17.38 -27.00
CA ALA A 89 -23.72 17.88 -25.81
C ALA A 89 -22.69 18.37 -24.78
N LEU A 90 -22.77 19.64 -24.39
CA LEU A 90 -21.73 20.28 -23.57
C LEU A 90 -21.72 19.76 -22.12
N LEU A 91 -22.90 19.53 -21.52
CA LEU A 91 -23.04 19.23 -20.09
C LEU A 91 -23.52 17.80 -19.76
N THR A 92 -24.15 17.10 -20.69
CA THR A 92 -24.93 15.88 -20.40
C THR A 92 -24.30 14.60 -20.94
N VAL A 93 -24.62 13.47 -20.32
CA VAL A 93 -24.35 12.13 -20.89
C VAL A 93 -25.44 11.79 -21.93
N ASN A 94 -25.10 10.96 -22.92
CA ASN A 94 -25.87 10.50 -24.09
C ASN A 94 -27.43 10.57 -24.00
N PRO A 95 -28.14 10.92 -25.10
CA PRO A 95 -29.60 11.16 -25.12
C PRO A 95 -30.51 9.92 -25.07
N GLY A 96 -29.96 8.72 -24.82
CA GLY A 96 -30.70 7.46 -24.92
C GLY A 96 -31.46 7.02 -23.66
N GLY A 97 -31.35 7.75 -22.54
CA GLY A 97 -31.93 7.36 -21.24
C GLY A 97 -32.79 8.47 -20.62
N SER A 98 -33.74 8.07 -19.77
CA SER A 98 -34.61 8.99 -19.01
C SER A 98 -33.87 9.76 -17.91
N ASP A 99 -32.68 9.30 -17.50
CA ASP A 99 -31.89 9.93 -16.44
C ASP A 99 -30.96 11.01 -17.00
N GLN A 100 -31.33 12.25 -16.70
CA GLN A 100 -30.58 13.45 -17.01
C GLN A 100 -29.45 13.63 -15.99
N ALA A 101 -28.29 13.02 -16.24
CA ALA A 101 -27.11 13.21 -15.40
C ALA A 101 -26.15 14.23 -16.03
N ILE A 102 -25.66 15.18 -15.22
CA ILE A 102 -24.49 15.99 -15.57
C ILE A 102 -23.28 15.06 -15.59
N ARG A 103 -22.43 15.15 -16.63
CA ARG A 103 -21.20 14.34 -16.68
C ARG A 103 -20.29 14.68 -15.49
N PRO A 104 -19.83 13.70 -14.70
CA PRO A 104 -18.92 13.97 -13.59
C PRO A 104 -17.66 14.76 -14.00
N ALA A 105 -17.13 14.53 -15.20
CA ALA A 105 -16.00 15.27 -15.76
C ALA A 105 -16.26 16.78 -15.91
N VAL A 106 -17.49 17.18 -16.23
CA VAL A 106 -17.88 18.60 -16.30
C VAL A 106 -17.76 19.23 -14.92
N LEU A 107 -18.34 18.59 -13.90
CA LEU A 107 -18.32 19.08 -12.53
C LEU A 107 -16.89 19.11 -11.98
N CYS A 108 -16.11 18.05 -12.18
CA CYS A 108 -14.73 17.95 -11.71
C CYS A 108 -13.79 18.93 -12.40
N TYR A 109 -14.11 19.38 -13.61
CA TYR A 109 -13.34 20.42 -14.30
C TYR A 109 -13.76 21.84 -13.88
N LEU A 110 -15.06 22.14 -13.89
CA LEU A 110 -15.57 23.49 -13.62
C LEU A 110 -15.55 23.86 -12.13
N LEU A 111 -15.76 22.89 -11.25
CA LEU A 111 -15.82 23.07 -9.80
C LEU A 111 -14.66 22.38 -9.10
N ASN A 112 -13.53 22.19 -9.79
CA ASN A 112 -12.38 21.41 -9.34
C ASN A 112 -11.97 21.77 -7.90
N ASP A 113 -11.67 23.04 -7.64
CA ASP A 113 -11.21 23.52 -6.34
C ASP A 113 -12.28 23.35 -5.25
N ALA A 114 -13.53 23.71 -5.54
CA ALA A 114 -14.63 23.60 -4.58
C ALA A 114 -14.94 22.13 -4.20
N ILE A 115 -14.86 21.21 -5.17
CA ILE A 115 -15.03 19.78 -4.92
C ILE A 115 -13.86 19.26 -4.09
N LYS A 116 -12.61 19.63 -4.40
CA LYS A 116 -11.43 19.24 -3.63
C LYS A 116 -11.49 19.73 -2.19
N ASP A 117 -11.87 20.98 -1.97
CA ASP A 117 -12.08 21.53 -0.62
C ASP A 117 -13.15 20.76 0.14
N GLY A 118 -14.25 20.39 -0.54
CA GLY A 118 -15.28 19.51 0.00
C GLY A 118 -14.75 18.12 0.39
N MET A 119 -13.92 17.50 -0.46
CA MET A 119 -13.30 16.20 -0.20
C MET A 119 -12.35 16.26 1.01
N ARG A 120 -11.57 17.33 1.14
CA ARG A 120 -10.67 17.52 2.30
C ARG A 120 -11.47 17.65 3.59
N ARG A 121 -12.51 18.50 3.61
CA ARG A 121 -13.41 18.62 4.78
C ARG A 121 -14.08 17.29 5.14
N ALA A 122 -14.57 16.57 4.14
CA ALA A 122 -15.19 15.26 4.36
C ALA A 122 -14.21 14.25 4.95
N ALA A 123 -12.94 14.26 4.50
CA ALA A 123 -11.90 13.41 5.07
C ALA A 123 -11.59 13.78 6.54
N ASP A 124 -11.62 15.08 6.87
CA ASP A 124 -11.40 15.60 8.23
C ASP A 124 -12.55 15.28 9.19
N GLU A 125 -13.79 15.32 8.71
CA GLU A 125 -15.00 15.05 9.50
C GLU A 125 -15.28 13.54 9.67
N MET A 126 -14.75 12.70 8.79
CA MET A 126 -14.96 11.26 8.83
C MET A 126 -14.31 10.63 10.08
N PRO A 127 -15.03 9.76 10.82
CA PRO A 127 -14.42 8.93 11.85
C PRO A 127 -13.27 8.11 11.26
N TYR A 128 -12.06 8.31 11.77
CA TYR A 128 -10.84 7.70 11.23
C TYR A 128 -10.17 6.79 12.28
N PRO A 129 -9.68 5.60 11.88
CA PRO A 129 -8.98 4.72 12.81
C PRO A 129 -7.71 5.37 13.38
N ALA A 130 -7.55 5.27 14.69
CA ALA A 130 -6.36 5.73 15.42
C ALA A 130 -5.66 4.51 16.06
N PRO A 131 -4.31 4.43 16.02
CA PRO A 131 -3.40 5.42 15.44
C PRO A 131 -3.35 5.37 13.90
N GLU A 132 -3.09 6.51 13.28
CA GLU A 132 -2.80 6.58 11.84
C GLU A 132 -1.46 5.88 11.55
N GLY A 133 -1.40 5.15 10.43
CA GLY A 133 -0.15 4.53 9.99
C GLY A 133 0.81 5.54 9.39
N LEU A 134 2.05 5.09 9.16
CA LEU A 134 3.07 5.92 8.50
C LEU A 134 2.63 6.34 7.09
N PRO A 135 3.08 7.53 6.60
CA PRO A 135 2.97 7.92 5.21
C PRO A 135 3.40 6.81 4.26
N ARG A 136 2.73 6.63 3.13
CA ARG A 136 2.94 5.49 2.23
C ARG A 136 4.41 5.36 1.80
N ALA A 137 5.07 6.48 1.50
CA ALA A 137 6.48 6.48 1.11
C ALA A 137 7.40 5.97 2.24
N GLU A 138 7.14 6.39 3.48
CA GLU A 138 7.90 5.96 4.66
C GLU A 138 7.57 4.53 5.06
N ARG A 139 6.30 4.15 4.93
CA ARG A 139 5.82 2.78 5.17
C ARG A 139 6.51 1.79 4.24
N LEU A 140 6.62 2.11 2.94
CA LEU A 140 7.34 1.26 1.98
C LEU A 140 8.81 1.10 2.38
N LYS A 141 9.49 2.19 2.76
CA LYS A 141 10.87 2.13 3.27
C LYS A 141 10.99 1.28 4.53
N LYS A 142 10.05 1.41 5.47
CA LYS A 142 10.02 0.61 6.71
C LYS A 142 9.81 -0.87 6.42
N LEU A 143 8.88 -1.20 5.52
CA LEU A 143 8.62 -2.58 5.11
C LEU A 143 9.85 -3.19 4.42
N GLU A 144 10.50 -2.47 3.51
CA GLU A 144 11.75 -2.93 2.88
C GLU A 144 12.87 -3.15 3.90
N ALA A 145 12.99 -2.27 4.90
CA ALA A 145 13.97 -2.43 5.97
C ALA A 145 13.68 -3.66 6.85
N LEU A 146 12.40 -3.91 7.17
CA LEU A 146 11.96 -5.07 7.92
C LEU A 146 12.15 -6.36 7.12
N ASP A 147 11.84 -6.38 5.83
CA ASP A 147 12.06 -7.52 4.94
C ASP A 147 13.56 -7.89 4.89
N LYS A 148 14.45 -6.91 4.79
CA LYS A 148 15.90 -7.13 4.86
C LYS A 148 16.34 -7.68 6.23
N LYS A 149 15.78 -7.16 7.32
CA LYS A 149 16.07 -7.63 8.68
C LYS A 149 15.62 -9.08 8.88
N ILE A 150 14.41 -9.42 8.43
CA ILE A 150 13.87 -10.79 8.49
C ILE A 150 14.75 -11.74 7.69
N ALA A 151 15.09 -11.39 6.43
CA ALA A 151 15.97 -12.22 5.62
C ALA A 151 17.35 -12.44 6.25
N LYS A 152 17.90 -11.40 6.91
CA LYS A 152 19.17 -11.52 7.65
C LYS A 152 19.05 -12.47 8.85
N LEU A 153 18.01 -12.31 9.67
CA LEU A 153 17.78 -13.16 10.85
C LEU A 153 17.48 -14.60 10.45
N GLU A 154 16.75 -14.82 9.36
CA GLU A 154 16.51 -16.16 8.80
C GLU A 154 17.82 -16.81 8.32
N GLY A 155 18.71 -16.04 7.67
CA GLY A 155 20.03 -16.49 7.29
C GLY A 155 20.90 -16.86 8.50
N GLU A 156 21.00 -15.97 9.49
CA GLU A 156 21.76 -16.21 10.73
C GLU A 156 21.25 -17.42 11.50
N LEU A 157 19.93 -17.62 11.56
CA LEU A 157 19.34 -18.78 12.22
C LEU A 157 19.65 -20.07 11.44
N LEU A 158 19.58 -20.06 10.11
CA LEU A 158 19.92 -21.22 9.28
C LEU A 158 21.38 -21.60 9.39
N ASP A 159 22.28 -20.63 9.40
CA ASP A 159 23.72 -20.87 9.55
C ASP A 159 24.03 -21.43 10.95
N LEU A 160 23.41 -20.89 12.00
CA LEU A 160 23.55 -21.41 13.36
C LEU A 160 23.02 -22.85 13.49
N LEU A 161 21.91 -23.18 12.82
CA LEU A 161 21.36 -24.54 12.79
C LEU A 161 22.31 -25.51 12.06
N ARG A 162 22.89 -25.09 10.93
CA ARG A 162 23.89 -25.90 10.19
C ARG A 162 25.15 -26.15 11.00
N GLU A 163 25.63 -25.14 11.72
CA GLU A 163 26.78 -25.27 12.62
C GLU A 163 26.49 -26.23 13.78
N ALA A 164 25.29 -26.14 14.36
CA ALA A 164 24.85 -27.05 15.41
C ALA A 164 24.72 -28.50 14.91
N ASP A 165 24.12 -28.73 13.73
CA ASP A 165 24.01 -30.04 13.11
C ASP A 165 25.39 -30.63 12.77
N ALA A 166 26.31 -29.83 12.23
CA ALA A 166 27.69 -30.24 11.96
C ALA A 166 28.46 -30.61 13.24
N ALA A 167 28.11 -29.99 14.37
CA ALA A 167 28.65 -30.32 15.69
C ALA A 167 27.94 -31.52 16.37
N GLY A 168 26.94 -32.12 15.72
CA GLY A 168 26.16 -33.24 16.27
C GLY A 168 25.19 -32.84 17.38
N VAL A 169 24.85 -31.55 17.47
CA VAL A 169 23.95 -30.98 18.47
C VAL A 169 22.57 -30.79 17.86
N SER A 170 21.64 -31.70 18.16
CA SER A 170 20.25 -31.54 17.73
C SER A 170 19.54 -30.47 18.58
N LEU A 171 19.45 -29.25 18.05
CA LEU A 171 18.56 -28.22 18.57
C LEU A 171 17.12 -28.62 18.22
N THR A 172 16.40 -29.19 19.17
CA THR A 172 15.01 -29.62 18.97
C THR A 172 14.12 -28.40 18.74
N SER A 173 13.78 -28.11 17.48
CA SER A 173 12.43 -27.73 17.01
C SER A 173 12.53 -27.26 15.56
N GLU A 174 11.90 -28.02 14.66
CA GLU A 174 11.70 -27.66 13.25
C GLU A 174 11.16 -26.22 13.11
N PRO A 175 11.82 -25.35 12.33
CA PRO A 175 11.15 -24.15 11.88
C PRO A 175 10.05 -24.58 10.91
N LYS A 176 8.78 -24.31 11.23
CA LYS A 176 7.74 -24.25 10.21
C LYS A 176 8.08 -23.06 9.30
N LEU A 177 8.93 -23.30 8.30
CA LEU A 177 9.16 -22.40 7.18
C LEU A 177 7.83 -22.27 6.41
N THR A 178 6.97 -21.35 6.84
CA THR A 178 5.78 -20.96 6.10
C THR A 178 6.23 -20.10 4.92
N GLY A 179 6.63 -20.75 3.83
CA GLY A 179 7.04 -20.07 2.62
C GLY A 179 7.39 -21.03 1.52
N LYS A 180 6.38 -21.45 0.75
CA LYS A 180 6.59 -22.16 -0.53
C LYS A 180 7.46 -21.28 -1.43
N LEU A 181 8.73 -21.62 -1.58
CA LEU A 181 9.49 -21.33 -2.80
C LEU A 181 8.79 -22.10 -3.93
N LYS A 182 7.85 -21.43 -4.60
CA LYS A 182 7.43 -21.85 -5.94
C LYS A 182 8.57 -21.46 -6.88
N VAL A 183 9.27 -22.48 -7.37
CA VAL A 183 9.98 -22.42 -8.67
C VAL A 183 8.92 -22.36 -9.78
#